data_AF-D2W1S6-F1
#
_entry.id   AF-D2W1S6-F1
#
_cell.length_a   1.000
_cell.length_b   1.000
_cell.length_c   1.000
_cell.angle_alpha   90.00
_cell.angle_beta   90.00
_cell.angle_gamma   90.00
#
_symmetry.space_group_name_H-M   'P 1'
#
loop_
_entity.id
_entity.type
_entity.pdbx_description
1 polymer ?
#
loop_
_entity_poly.entity_id
_entity_poly.type
_entity_poly.pdbx_seq_one_letter_code
_entity_poly.pdbx_strand_id
1 'polypeptide(L)'
;MQVAPTRNFTQFIPIEFANNKQVVLECVSRKGNFLRFASDNLKSDPHVVLEALAQNETAFEWANPEFKKDTEFILRAVKRNGEVFHHIDEELKRNEAFVLDCVKENGWILTHVSQELKNNRDFIKRAVKYYGRAVTFTNEELRNDKSIVLDAVRQDGYVLRYLSNLMQNDREVVLESVKQNGIALQFASFKLRNDKEVVSEAVKQKPSSLEYASFDLRHDRELIDLALAIQPIVIWDQPKTTILHSQIFITFNNFNTLASDNQFRVSFFDEMNENDIELMELMMDISLSSVTDEQKDDRFTILQAVKKEGHYLMFASDRLKNDKEIVLEAVKQNPWAFKYASVALQQDNEIILEALKKNGSMVKFCSFKVRNDKELVMVAVKQNGSSLKYASDRLKVDKKIVLEALKQTDKALEFANIQDLLKNDFEFKMELVREVGYSEVYSDDFFLIRMNYLGVYADRISKL
;
A
#
# COMPACT_ATOMS: atom_id res chain seq x y z
N MET A 1 -11.41 -38.03 20.75
CA MET A 1 -11.00 -37.17 19.63
C MET A 1 -9.54 -37.46 19.33
N GLN A 2 -9.27 -38.30 18.33
CA GLN A 2 -7.91 -38.53 17.84
C GLN A 2 -7.56 -37.41 16.87
N VAL A 3 -6.49 -36.68 17.18
CA VAL A 3 -5.87 -35.73 16.24
C VAL A 3 -5.30 -36.57 15.10
N ALA A 4 -5.75 -36.32 13.87
CA ALA A 4 -5.22 -36.98 12.69
C ALA A 4 -3.71 -36.74 12.60
N PRO A 5 -2.89 -37.75 12.26
CA PRO A 5 -1.45 -37.57 12.15
C PRO A 5 -1.19 -36.62 10.98
N THR A 6 -0.50 -35.51 11.25
CA THR A 6 0.14 -34.68 10.23
C THR A 6 0.99 -35.61 9.36
N ARG A 7 0.49 -35.95 8.16
CA ARG A 7 1.22 -36.78 7.21
C ARG A 7 2.50 -36.06 6.85
N ASN A 8 3.61 -36.62 7.32
CA ASN A 8 4.96 -36.14 7.08
C ASN A 8 5.20 -35.97 5.57
N PHE A 9 5.31 -34.73 5.09
CA PHE A 9 5.69 -34.39 3.71
C PHE A 9 7.09 -34.91 3.31
N THR A 10 7.84 -35.48 4.25
CA THR A 10 9.22 -35.95 4.09
C THR A 10 9.38 -37.19 3.20
N GLN A 11 8.29 -37.92 2.88
CA GLN A 11 8.39 -39.18 2.14
C GLN A 11 8.34 -39.05 0.60
N PHE A 12 8.16 -37.86 0.02
CA PHE A 12 7.82 -37.73 -1.41
C PHE A 12 8.76 -36.86 -2.28
N ILE A 13 9.91 -36.38 -1.77
CA ILE A 13 10.93 -35.75 -2.62
C ILE A 13 12.03 -36.79 -2.89
N PRO A 14 12.20 -37.29 -4.13
CA PRO A 14 13.29 -38.22 -4.44
C PRO A 14 14.65 -37.62 -4.05
N ILE A 15 15.50 -38.44 -3.43
CA ILE A 15 16.84 -38.07 -2.92
C ILE A 15 17.71 -37.42 -4.02
N GLU A 16 17.48 -37.79 -5.27
CA GLU A 16 18.14 -37.23 -6.46
C GLU A 16 17.89 -35.72 -6.61
N PHE A 17 16.69 -35.22 -6.28
CA PHE A 17 16.37 -33.80 -6.34
C PHE A 17 16.99 -33.01 -5.19
N ALA A 18 17.05 -33.61 -3.99
CA ALA A 18 17.66 -32.98 -2.80
C ALA A 18 19.17 -32.73 -2.97
N ASN A 19 19.84 -33.49 -3.85
CA ASN A 19 21.27 -33.35 -4.17
C ASN A 19 21.55 -32.51 -5.43
N ASN A 20 20.53 -32.20 -6.24
CA ASN A 20 20.72 -31.44 -7.47
C ASN A 20 20.72 -29.94 -7.19
N LYS A 21 21.90 -29.31 -7.19
CA LYS A 21 22.07 -27.87 -6.91
C LYS A 21 21.18 -26.98 -7.78
N GLN A 22 21.04 -27.27 -9.07
CA GLN A 22 20.23 -26.44 -9.98
C GLN A 22 18.74 -26.48 -9.61
N VAL A 23 18.23 -27.68 -9.30
CA VAL A 23 16.83 -27.85 -8.88
C VAL A 23 16.60 -27.16 -7.53
N VAL A 24 17.51 -27.33 -6.58
CA VAL A 24 17.40 -26.68 -5.27
C VAL A 24 17.43 -25.16 -5.40
N LEU A 25 18.32 -24.60 -6.22
CA LEU A 25 18.39 -23.15 -6.49
C LEU A 25 17.08 -22.60 -7.08
N GLU A 26 16.49 -23.29 -8.07
CA GLU A 26 15.20 -22.91 -8.66
C GLU A 26 14.07 -22.93 -7.61
N CYS A 27 14.09 -23.90 -6.69
CA CYS A 27 13.09 -23.96 -5.63
C CYS A 27 13.28 -22.85 -4.58
N VAL A 28 14.50 -22.65 -4.07
CA VAL A 28 14.75 -21.69 -2.98
C VAL A 28 14.66 -20.24 -3.45
N SER A 29 14.97 -19.95 -4.72
CA SER A 29 14.78 -18.62 -5.33
C SER A 29 13.31 -18.22 -5.45
N ARG A 30 12.38 -19.18 -5.43
CA ARG A 30 10.94 -18.93 -5.39
C ARG A 30 10.37 -18.92 -3.98
N LYS A 31 10.82 -19.82 -3.10
CA LYS A 31 10.48 -19.85 -1.67
C LYS A 31 11.64 -20.39 -0.84
N GLY A 32 12.22 -19.55 0.02
CA GLY A 32 13.41 -19.90 0.82
C GLY A 32 13.26 -21.17 1.67
N ASN A 33 12.06 -21.45 2.19
CA ASN A 33 11.79 -22.58 3.08
C ASN A 33 11.97 -23.96 2.43
N PHE A 34 12.13 -24.03 1.10
CA PHE A 34 12.50 -25.28 0.43
C PHE A 34 13.90 -25.78 0.81
N LEU A 35 14.75 -24.93 1.42
CA LEU A 35 16.07 -25.34 1.92
C LEU A 35 16.00 -26.54 2.89
N ARG A 36 14.89 -26.71 3.62
CA ARG A 36 14.67 -27.86 4.53
C ARG A 36 14.82 -29.22 3.85
N PHE A 37 14.53 -29.28 2.55
CA PHE A 37 14.57 -30.51 1.75
C PHE A 37 15.88 -30.72 1.00
N ALA A 38 16.80 -29.73 1.02
CA ALA A 38 18.11 -29.88 0.42
C ALA A 38 18.97 -30.87 1.23
N SER A 39 19.93 -31.50 0.57
CA SER A 39 20.93 -32.33 1.24
C SER A 39 21.86 -31.50 2.12
N ASP A 40 22.51 -32.13 3.10
CA ASP A 40 23.38 -31.45 4.05
C ASP A 40 24.56 -30.72 3.37
N ASN A 41 25.03 -31.25 2.24
CA ASN A 41 26.04 -30.60 1.39
C ASN A 41 25.53 -29.27 0.83
N LEU A 42 24.28 -29.21 0.35
CA LEU A 42 23.69 -27.99 -0.19
C LEU A 42 23.20 -27.03 0.89
N LYS A 43 22.81 -27.54 2.07
CA LYS A 43 22.59 -26.72 3.28
C LYS A 43 23.87 -26.08 3.82
N SER A 44 25.02 -26.58 3.39
CA SER A 44 26.36 -26.04 3.67
C SER A 44 26.95 -25.26 2.48
N ASP A 45 26.21 -25.10 1.37
CA ASP A 45 26.66 -24.32 0.21
C ASP A 45 26.26 -22.84 0.40
N PRO A 46 27.23 -21.91 0.54
CA PRO A 46 26.90 -20.52 0.82
C PRO A 46 26.01 -19.86 -0.24
N HIS A 47 26.13 -20.25 -1.51
CA HIS A 47 25.33 -19.66 -2.57
C HIS A 47 23.87 -20.08 -2.46
N VAL A 48 23.63 -21.38 -2.21
CA VAL A 48 22.27 -21.92 -2.06
C VAL A 48 21.58 -21.32 -0.84
N VAL A 49 22.28 -21.24 0.29
CA VAL A 49 21.72 -20.67 1.52
C VAL A 49 21.44 -19.17 1.37
N LEU A 50 22.35 -18.39 0.78
CA LEU A 50 22.12 -16.95 0.53
C LEU A 50 20.93 -16.70 -0.41
N GLU A 51 20.67 -17.61 -1.35
CA GLU A 51 19.52 -17.50 -2.24
C GLU A 51 18.21 -17.81 -1.50
N ALA A 52 18.23 -18.79 -0.61
CA ALA A 52 17.10 -19.10 0.26
C ALA A 52 16.78 -17.93 1.23
N LEU A 53 17.81 -17.38 1.88
CA LEU A 53 17.66 -16.29 2.86
C LEU A 53 17.18 -14.98 2.23
N ALA A 54 17.48 -14.76 0.95
CA ALA A 54 16.95 -13.62 0.21
C ALA A 54 15.42 -13.65 0.08
N GLN A 55 14.82 -14.84 0.08
CA GLN A 55 13.38 -15.03 -0.04
C GLN A 55 12.68 -15.20 1.32
N ASN A 56 13.33 -15.85 2.29
CA ASN A 56 12.77 -16.08 3.62
C ASN A 56 13.88 -16.34 4.66
N GLU A 57 13.91 -15.54 5.73
CA GLU A 57 14.86 -15.63 6.84
C GLU A 57 14.74 -16.93 7.64
N THR A 58 13.55 -17.53 7.74
CA THR A 58 13.34 -18.81 8.45
C THR A 58 14.04 -19.98 7.78
N ALA A 59 14.50 -19.82 6.54
CA ALA A 59 15.38 -20.79 5.89
C ALA A 59 16.69 -21.00 6.69
N PHE A 60 17.10 -20.02 7.51
CA PHE A 60 18.31 -20.14 8.33
C PHE A 60 18.21 -21.23 9.42
N GLU A 61 17.00 -21.70 9.75
CA GLU A 61 16.80 -22.87 10.61
C GLU A 61 17.37 -24.16 10.02
N TRP A 62 17.43 -24.25 8.69
CA TRP A 62 17.85 -25.46 7.97
C TRP A 62 19.24 -25.37 7.36
N ALA A 63 19.87 -24.20 7.42
CA ALA A 63 21.24 -24.02 7.00
C ALA A 63 22.21 -24.67 7.99
N ASN A 64 23.45 -24.90 7.54
CA ASN A 64 24.53 -25.31 8.44
C ASN A 64 24.66 -24.30 9.61
N PRO A 65 24.59 -24.75 10.87
CA PRO A 65 24.67 -23.87 12.04
C PRO A 65 25.93 -23.00 12.13
N GLU A 66 27.04 -23.43 11.52
CA GLU A 66 28.29 -22.64 11.49
C GLU A 66 28.11 -21.29 10.78
N PHE A 67 27.17 -21.18 9.83
CA PHE A 67 26.85 -19.90 9.19
C PHE A 67 26.26 -18.86 10.15
N LYS A 68 25.71 -19.27 11.30
CA LYS A 68 25.19 -18.33 12.32
C LYS A 68 26.30 -17.64 13.11
N LYS A 69 27.55 -18.10 12.97
CA LYS A 69 28.76 -17.56 13.60
C LYS A 69 29.74 -16.94 12.61
N ASP A 70 29.62 -17.29 11.32
CA ASP A 70 30.44 -16.72 10.25
C ASP A 70 30.01 -15.28 9.94
N THR A 71 30.79 -14.32 10.43
CA THR A 71 30.52 -12.89 10.28
C THR A 71 30.47 -12.45 8.81
N GLU A 72 31.34 -12.97 7.95
CA GLU A 72 31.39 -12.64 6.53
C GLU A 72 30.19 -13.21 5.77
N PHE A 73 29.74 -14.41 6.13
CA PHE A 73 28.49 -14.96 5.62
C PHE A 73 27.28 -14.13 6.05
N ILE A 74 27.19 -13.79 7.34
CA ILE A 74 26.07 -13.03 7.90
C ILE A 74 25.96 -11.64 7.25
N LEU A 75 27.07 -10.93 7.05
CA LEU A 75 27.05 -9.63 6.38
C LEU A 75 26.47 -9.73 4.95
N ARG A 76 26.85 -10.77 4.20
CA ARG A 76 26.29 -11.05 2.87
C ARG A 76 24.80 -11.40 2.94
N ALA A 77 24.36 -12.11 3.96
CA ALA A 77 22.96 -12.47 4.17
C ALA A 77 22.10 -11.26 4.55
N VAL A 78 22.55 -10.46 5.53
CA VAL A 78 21.89 -9.23 6.01
C VAL A 78 21.73 -8.19 4.89
N LYS A 79 22.73 -8.07 4.02
CA LYS A 79 22.68 -7.22 2.83
C LYS A 79 21.51 -7.58 1.90
N ARG A 80 21.19 -8.88 1.77
CA ARG A 80 20.08 -9.37 0.95
C ARG A 80 18.74 -9.29 1.68
N ASN A 81 18.71 -9.65 2.95
CA ASN A 81 17.53 -9.64 3.81
C ASN A 81 17.91 -9.31 5.26
N GLY A 82 17.50 -8.14 5.74
CA GLY A 82 17.83 -7.67 7.09
C GLY A 82 17.18 -8.49 8.21
N GLU A 83 16.07 -9.17 7.93
CA GLU A 83 15.36 -10.02 8.90
C GLU A 83 16.21 -11.22 9.34
N VAL A 84 17.23 -11.61 8.56
CA VAL A 84 18.21 -12.64 8.93
C VAL A 84 18.91 -12.32 10.25
N PHE A 85 19.08 -11.04 10.59
CA PHE A 85 19.68 -10.60 11.85
C PHE A 85 18.93 -11.14 13.08
N HIS A 86 17.64 -11.48 12.97
CA HIS A 86 16.88 -12.11 14.05
C HIS A 86 17.45 -13.48 14.48
N HIS A 87 18.06 -14.21 13.54
CA HIS A 87 18.43 -15.63 13.70
C HIS A 87 19.93 -15.87 13.96
N ILE A 88 20.74 -14.81 14.01
CA ILE A 88 22.19 -14.91 14.25
C ILE A 88 22.50 -15.21 15.72
N ASP A 89 23.74 -15.61 16.00
CA ASP A 89 24.22 -15.89 17.35
C ASP A 89 24.12 -14.66 18.29
N GLU A 90 23.65 -14.88 19.52
CA GLU A 90 23.43 -13.82 20.51
C GLU A 90 24.74 -13.13 20.95
N GLU A 91 25.89 -13.81 20.89
CA GLU A 91 27.18 -13.21 21.18
C GLU A 91 27.55 -12.15 20.13
N LEU A 92 27.24 -12.43 18.85
CA LEU A 92 27.45 -11.48 17.76
C LEU A 92 26.50 -10.28 17.86
N LYS A 93 25.24 -10.48 18.29
CA LYS A 93 24.29 -9.37 18.53
C LYS A 93 24.75 -8.40 19.63
N ARG A 94 25.61 -8.85 20.54
CA ARG A 94 26.20 -8.01 21.60
C ARG A 94 27.49 -7.29 21.15
N ASN A 95 28.11 -7.74 20.06
CA ASN A 95 29.30 -7.12 19.54
C ASN A 95 28.94 -5.85 18.75
N GLU A 96 29.05 -4.70 19.41
CA GLU A 96 28.71 -3.40 18.84
C GLU A 96 29.36 -3.13 17.47
N ALA A 97 30.63 -3.50 17.30
CA ALA A 97 31.35 -3.27 16.04
C ALA A 97 30.72 -4.09 14.90
N PHE A 98 30.41 -5.35 15.16
CA PHE A 98 29.76 -6.23 14.19
C PHE A 98 28.33 -5.77 13.86
N VAL A 99 27.58 -5.32 14.87
CA VAL A 99 26.23 -4.77 14.65
C VAL A 99 26.31 -3.54 13.76
N LEU A 100 27.30 -2.66 13.95
CA LEU A 100 27.48 -1.50 13.07
C LEU A 100 27.84 -1.88 11.63
N ASP A 101 28.65 -2.93 11.43
CA ASP A 101 28.91 -3.48 10.09
C ASP A 101 27.61 -4.01 9.46
N CYS A 102 26.72 -4.63 10.23
CA CYS A 102 25.41 -5.05 9.76
C CYS A 102 24.48 -3.85 9.44
N VAL A 103 24.48 -2.79 10.27
CA VAL A 103 23.71 -1.56 10.01
C VAL A 103 24.15 -0.91 8.70
N LYS A 104 25.46 -0.95 8.41
CA LYS A 104 26.03 -0.42 7.16
C LYS A 104 25.52 -1.16 5.92
N GLU A 105 25.31 -2.47 6.02
CA GLU A 105 24.75 -3.26 4.91
C GLU A 105 23.22 -3.12 4.82
N ASN A 106 22.52 -3.08 5.97
CA ASN A 106 21.07 -2.90 6.02
C ASN A 106 20.60 -2.23 7.32
N GLY A 107 20.21 -0.95 7.24
CA GLY A 107 19.77 -0.19 8.41
C GLY A 107 18.50 -0.70 9.10
N TRP A 108 17.68 -1.52 8.43
CA TRP A 108 16.46 -2.10 9.02
C TRP A 108 16.76 -3.10 10.12
N ILE A 109 17.98 -3.64 10.23
CA ILE A 109 18.35 -4.55 11.32
C ILE A 109 18.18 -3.93 12.72
N LEU A 110 18.15 -2.59 12.79
CA LEU A 110 17.86 -1.87 14.02
C LEU A 110 16.50 -2.24 14.60
N THR A 111 15.53 -2.80 13.87
CA THR A 111 14.29 -3.35 14.47
C THR A 111 14.60 -4.44 15.51
N HIS A 112 15.63 -5.25 15.27
CA HIS A 112 15.98 -6.45 16.05
C HIS A 112 17.13 -6.25 17.04
N VAL A 113 17.83 -5.12 16.98
CA VAL A 113 18.91 -4.78 17.93
C VAL A 113 18.33 -4.55 19.35
N SER A 114 19.12 -4.87 20.38
CA SER A 114 18.72 -4.73 21.78
C SER A 114 18.37 -3.28 22.15
N GLN A 115 17.47 -3.10 23.11
CA GLN A 115 17.10 -1.76 23.60
C GLN A 115 18.28 -1.03 24.26
N GLU A 116 19.22 -1.77 24.84
CA GLU A 116 20.45 -1.22 25.41
C GLU A 116 21.30 -0.51 24.35
N LEU A 117 21.53 -1.16 23.20
CA LEU A 117 22.26 -0.55 22.08
C LEU A 117 21.46 0.57 21.42
N LYS A 118 20.14 0.40 21.23
CA LYS A 118 19.26 1.45 20.68
C LYS A 118 19.23 2.73 21.50
N ASN A 119 19.45 2.62 22.81
CA ASN A 119 19.49 3.77 23.72
C ASN A 119 20.92 4.17 24.09
N ASN A 120 21.93 3.54 23.47
CA ASN A 120 23.32 3.96 23.60
C ASN A 120 23.59 5.10 22.62
N ARG A 121 23.91 6.26 23.19
CA ARG A 121 24.18 7.50 22.47
C ARG A 121 25.32 7.37 21.44
N ASP A 122 26.43 6.75 21.80
CA ASP A 122 27.60 6.63 20.90
C ASP A 122 27.31 5.68 19.75
N PHE A 123 26.70 4.53 20.05
CA PHE A 123 26.26 3.56 19.05
C PHE A 123 25.33 4.21 18.03
N ILE A 124 24.29 4.92 18.47
CA ILE A 124 23.34 5.58 17.56
C ILE A 124 24.02 6.68 16.75
N LYS A 125 24.90 7.48 17.35
CA LYS A 125 25.65 8.51 16.62
C LYS A 125 26.50 7.89 15.51
N ARG A 126 27.04 6.69 15.71
CA ARG A 126 27.78 5.93 14.67
C ARG A 126 26.83 5.30 13.65
N ALA A 127 25.72 4.72 14.09
CA ALA A 127 24.71 4.10 13.23
C ALA A 127 24.09 5.13 12.25
N VAL A 128 23.81 6.35 12.73
CA VAL A 128 23.27 7.46 11.93
C VAL A 128 24.16 7.82 10.75
N LYS A 129 25.49 7.66 10.88
CA LYS A 129 26.43 7.92 9.77
C LYS A 129 26.23 6.96 8.60
N TYR A 130 25.77 5.74 8.88
CA TYR A 130 25.48 4.74 7.86
C TYR A 130 24.01 4.78 7.41
N TYR A 131 23.10 5.08 8.34
CA TYR A 131 21.66 5.06 8.11
C TYR A 131 20.96 6.17 8.92
N GLY A 132 20.55 7.26 8.27
CA GLY A 132 20.00 8.44 8.94
C GLY A 132 18.74 8.16 9.75
N ARG A 133 17.91 7.21 9.30
CA ARG A 133 16.72 6.76 10.05
C ARG A 133 17.03 5.97 11.30
N ALA A 134 18.30 5.68 11.62
CA ALA A 134 18.68 5.01 12.87
C ALA A 134 18.15 5.73 14.11
N VAL A 135 18.08 7.07 14.08
CA VAL A 135 17.53 7.88 15.18
C VAL A 135 16.05 7.56 15.47
N THR A 136 15.30 7.00 14.50
CA THR A 136 13.88 6.68 14.69
C THR A 136 13.64 5.44 15.57
N PHE A 137 14.67 4.62 15.80
CA PHE A 137 14.60 3.39 16.60
C PHE A 137 14.95 3.60 18.09
N THR A 138 15.27 4.82 18.50
CA THR A 138 15.76 5.14 19.84
C THR A 138 14.66 5.67 20.76
N ASN A 139 14.96 5.80 22.05
CA ASN A 139 14.11 6.52 23.00
C ASN A 139 13.91 8.01 22.63
N GLU A 140 12.96 8.65 23.31
CA GLU A 140 12.62 10.06 23.08
C GLU A 140 13.78 11.02 23.41
N GLU A 141 14.58 10.70 24.43
CA GLU A 141 15.75 11.51 24.81
C GLU A 141 16.74 11.66 23.64
N LEU A 142 17.14 10.55 23.03
CA LEU A 142 18.06 10.58 21.88
C LEU A 142 17.40 11.13 20.61
N ARG A 143 16.08 10.96 20.44
CA ARG A 143 15.33 11.61 19.35
C ARG A 143 15.22 13.12 19.50
N ASN A 144 15.49 13.64 20.70
CA ASN A 144 15.57 15.07 20.99
C ASN A 144 17.02 15.57 21.14
N ASP A 145 18.03 14.69 21.00
CA ASP A 145 19.43 15.10 20.98
C ASP A 145 19.73 15.78 19.64
N LYS A 146 19.77 17.11 19.68
CA LYS A 146 20.01 17.95 18.52
C LYS A 146 21.28 17.58 17.73
N SER A 147 22.34 17.09 18.38
CA SER A 147 23.56 16.66 17.67
C SER A 147 23.30 15.42 16.81
N ILE A 148 22.59 14.43 17.34
CA ILE A 148 22.27 13.19 16.62
C ILE A 148 21.26 13.48 15.51
N VAL A 149 20.25 14.28 15.83
CA VAL A 149 19.22 14.70 14.89
C VAL A 149 19.81 15.44 13.70
N LEU A 150 20.73 16.39 13.92
CA LEU A 150 21.39 17.11 12.83
C LEU A 150 22.21 16.18 11.94
N ASP A 151 22.93 15.21 12.52
CA ASP A 151 23.65 14.20 11.73
C ASP A 151 22.67 13.32 10.93
N ALA A 152 21.50 13.00 11.49
CA ALA A 152 20.47 12.19 10.84
C ALA A 152 19.78 12.90 9.67
N VAL A 153 19.35 14.14 9.85
CA VAL A 153 18.64 14.89 8.79
C VAL A 153 19.57 15.28 7.63
N ARG A 154 20.87 15.43 7.89
CA ARG A 154 21.88 15.62 6.83
C ARG A 154 22.06 14.36 5.97
N GLN A 155 21.80 13.18 6.54
CA GLN A 155 21.86 11.92 5.81
C GLN A 155 20.53 11.63 5.08
N ASP A 156 19.39 11.80 5.76
CA ASP A 156 18.04 11.65 5.22
C ASP A 156 17.12 12.73 5.80
N GLY A 157 16.80 13.77 5.02
CA GLY A 157 15.95 14.89 5.42
C GLY A 157 14.51 14.48 5.70
N TYR A 158 14.07 13.30 5.23
CA TYR A 158 12.75 12.76 5.53
C TYR A 158 12.62 12.27 6.98
N VAL A 159 13.75 12.14 7.70
CA VAL A 159 13.78 11.81 9.13
C VAL A 159 12.94 12.79 9.96
N LEU A 160 12.82 14.05 9.53
CA LEU A 160 12.04 15.10 10.20
C LEU A 160 10.61 14.66 10.56
N ARG A 161 9.97 13.83 9.70
CA ARG A 161 8.62 13.27 9.92
C ARG A 161 8.49 12.50 11.24
N TYR A 162 9.56 11.85 11.68
CA TYR A 162 9.56 10.91 12.81
C TYR A 162 10.08 11.54 14.11
N LEU A 163 10.56 12.79 14.04
CA LEU A 163 11.07 13.51 15.20
C LEU A 163 9.92 14.14 15.99
N SER A 164 10.22 14.54 17.22
CA SER A 164 9.24 15.21 18.08
C SER A 164 8.83 16.58 17.54
N ASN A 165 7.72 17.10 18.05
CA ASN A 165 7.30 18.48 17.80
C ASN A 165 8.39 19.50 18.16
N LEU A 166 9.24 19.22 19.15
CA LEU A 166 10.35 20.11 19.51
C LEU A 166 11.35 20.24 18.36
N MET A 167 11.72 19.13 17.73
CA MET A 167 12.66 19.11 16.61
C MET A 167 12.01 19.62 15.31
N GLN A 168 10.73 19.35 15.07
CA GLN A 168 9.97 19.90 13.94
C GLN A 168 9.74 21.42 14.04
N ASN A 169 9.93 21.99 15.23
CA ASN A 169 9.93 23.43 15.50
C ASN A 169 11.33 24.04 15.58
N ASP A 170 12.39 23.24 15.60
CA ASP A 170 13.76 23.74 15.64
C ASP A 170 14.16 24.19 14.23
N ARG A 171 14.40 25.50 14.09
CA ARG A 171 14.70 26.12 12.80
C ARG A 171 15.92 25.51 12.12
N GLU A 172 16.97 25.19 12.87
CA GLU A 172 18.22 24.66 12.32
C GLU A 172 18.03 23.24 11.81
N VAL A 173 17.34 22.39 12.59
CA VAL A 173 17.00 21.03 12.18
C VAL A 173 16.15 21.03 10.92
N VAL A 174 15.11 21.86 10.86
CA VAL A 174 14.24 21.96 9.68
C VAL A 174 15.00 22.49 8.47
N LEU A 175 15.83 23.53 8.65
CA LEU A 175 16.62 24.09 7.56
C LEU A 175 17.57 23.07 6.94
N GLU A 176 18.27 22.28 7.77
CA GLU A 176 19.12 21.19 7.28
C GLU A 176 18.31 20.07 6.62
N SER A 177 17.12 19.75 7.15
CA SER A 177 16.22 18.75 6.55
C SER A 177 15.76 19.17 5.15
N VAL A 178 15.34 20.42 4.97
CA VAL A 178 14.83 20.90 3.67
C VAL A 178 15.95 21.11 2.65
N LYS A 179 17.17 21.43 3.11
CA LYS A 179 18.37 21.45 2.24
C LYS A 179 18.73 20.06 1.72
N GLN A 180 18.44 19.01 2.47
CA GLN A 180 18.66 17.62 2.02
C GLN A 180 17.50 17.14 1.13
N ASN A 181 16.25 17.42 1.55
CA ASN A 181 15.04 17.05 0.82
C ASN A 181 13.93 18.09 1.00
N GLY A 182 13.63 18.87 -0.04
CA GLY A 182 12.63 19.94 0.02
C GLY A 182 11.21 19.49 0.45
N ILE A 183 10.85 18.22 0.25
CA ILE A 183 9.54 17.67 0.70
C ILE A 183 9.43 17.60 2.22
N ALA A 184 10.56 17.60 2.94
CA ALA A 184 10.58 17.63 4.40
C ALA A 184 9.85 18.85 4.99
N LEU A 185 9.69 19.93 4.22
CA LEU A 185 8.95 21.13 4.63
C LEU A 185 7.54 20.82 5.12
N GLN A 186 6.88 19.77 4.61
CA GLN A 186 5.53 19.40 5.03
C GLN A 186 5.43 19.02 6.51
N PHE A 187 6.54 18.52 7.10
CA PHE A 187 6.61 18.09 8.50
C PHE A 187 7.12 19.20 9.42
N ALA A 188 7.56 20.32 8.86
CA ALA A 188 7.92 21.48 9.66
C ALA A 188 6.67 22.12 10.27
N SER A 189 6.86 22.79 11.40
CA SER A 189 5.76 23.51 12.03
C SER A 189 5.24 24.66 11.17
N PHE A 190 4.00 25.08 11.43
CA PHE A 190 3.37 26.20 10.72
C PHE A 190 4.26 27.46 10.73
N LYS A 191 4.93 27.74 11.85
CA LYS A 191 5.85 28.87 11.99
C LYS A 191 6.98 28.80 10.96
N LEU A 192 7.58 27.64 10.76
CA LEU A 192 8.71 27.43 9.84
C LEU A 192 8.26 27.28 8.39
N ARG A 193 7.05 26.77 8.16
CA ARG A 193 6.38 26.82 6.84
C ARG A 193 6.02 28.25 6.41
N ASN A 194 6.03 29.21 7.35
CA ASN A 194 5.90 30.64 7.09
C ASN A 194 7.24 31.40 7.17
N ASP A 195 8.37 30.70 7.33
CA ASP A 195 9.70 31.31 7.28
C ASP A 195 10.18 31.33 5.82
N LYS A 196 10.25 32.52 5.23
CA LYS A 196 10.60 32.71 3.82
C LYS A 196 11.96 32.11 3.46
N GLU A 197 12.94 32.15 4.37
CA GLU A 197 14.27 31.57 4.11
C GLU A 197 14.19 30.04 4.05
N VAL A 198 13.54 29.42 5.04
CA VAL A 198 13.34 27.96 5.09
C VAL A 198 12.58 27.48 3.85
N VAL A 199 11.49 28.15 3.48
CA VAL A 199 10.72 27.82 2.27
C VAL A 199 11.56 28.00 1.01
N SER A 200 12.37 29.06 0.92
CA SER A 200 13.23 29.28 -0.25
C SER A 200 14.25 28.16 -0.42
N GLU A 201 14.84 27.64 0.67
CA GLU A 201 15.75 26.49 0.60
C GLU A 201 15.04 25.20 0.19
N ALA A 202 13.83 24.96 0.71
CA ALA A 202 13.02 23.82 0.29
C ALA A 202 12.71 23.86 -1.22
N VAL A 203 12.31 25.04 -1.72
CA VAL A 203 11.99 25.28 -3.14
C VAL A 203 13.21 25.10 -4.03
N LYS A 204 14.40 25.57 -3.58
CA LYS A 204 15.67 25.34 -4.28
C LYS A 204 15.97 23.86 -4.48
N GLN A 205 15.67 23.03 -3.47
CA GLN A 205 15.89 21.59 -3.57
C GLN A 205 14.81 20.90 -4.40
N LYS A 206 13.54 21.28 -4.21
CA LYS A 206 12.43 20.74 -4.98
C LYS A 206 11.32 21.77 -5.13
N PRO A 207 11.04 22.29 -6.35
CA PRO A 207 10.06 23.35 -6.56
C PRO A 207 8.64 23.03 -6.09
N SER A 208 8.21 21.77 -6.19
CA SER A 208 6.90 21.33 -5.68
C SER A 208 6.74 21.51 -4.16
N SER A 209 7.83 21.62 -3.39
CA SER A 209 7.76 21.86 -1.95
C SER A 209 7.08 23.18 -1.59
N LEU A 210 6.97 24.13 -2.53
CA LEU A 210 6.18 25.36 -2.35
C LEU A 210 4.75 25.04 -1.91
N GLU A 211 4.19 23.89 -2.29
CA GLU A 211 2.87 23.42 -1.84
C GLU A 211 2.70 23.37 -0.33
N TYR A 212 3.79 23.11 0.38
CA TYR A 212 3.83 23.01 1.83
C TYR A 212 4.12 24.35 2.50
N ALA A 213 4.37 25.44 1.77
CA ALA A 213 4.52 26.74 2.40
C ALA A 213 3.18 27.24 2.99
N SER A 214 3.24 28.30 3.79
CA SER A 214 2.06 29.02 4.24
C SER A 214 1.25 29.57 3.05
N PHE A 215 -0.01 29.94 3.28
CA PHE A 215 -0.83 30.53 2.24
C PHE A 215 -0.17 31.77 1.61
N ASP A 216 0.40 32.66 2.44
CA ASP A 216 1.03 33.89 1.98
C ASP A 216 2.27 33.59 1.12
N LEU A 217 3.12 32.65 1.55
CA LEU A 217 4.35 32.31 0.83
C LEU A 217 4.10 31.50 -0.45
N ARG A 218 3.00 30.77 -0.55
CA ARG A 218 2.58 30.13 -1.82
C ARG A 218 2.24 31.12 -2.93
N HIS A 219 1.86 32.34 -2.55
CA HIS A 219 1.54 33.42 -3.47
C HIS A 219 2.65 34.49 -3.53
N ASP A 220 3.77 34.27 -2.84
CA ASP A 220 4.91 35.17 -2.88
C ASP A 220 5.59 35.09 -4.25
N ARG A 221 5.65 36.24 -4.92
CA ARG A 221 6.15 36.35 -6.29
C ARG A 221 7.59 35.89 -6.42
N GLU A 222 8.45 36.19 -5.44
CA GLU A 222 9.87 35.82 -5.51
C GLU A 222 10.05 34.29 -5.39
N LEU A 223 9.25 33.63 -4.53
CA LEU A 223 9.27 32.17 -4.40
C LEU A 223 8.69 31.47 -5.63
N ILE A 224 7.66 32.04 -6.26
CA ILE A 224 7.11 31.55 -7.52
C ILE A 224 8.14 31.69 -8.64
N ASP A 225 8.77 32.86 -8.78
CA ASP A 225 9.80 33.10 -9.79
C ASP A 225 11.01 32.16 -9.59
N LEU A 226 11.40 31.91 -8.33
CA LEU A 226 12.42 30.93 -7.96
C LEU A 226 12.05 29.50 -8.38
N ALA A 227 10.82 29.06 -8.09
CA ALA A 227 10.34 27.73 -8.47
C ALA A 227 10.29 27.55 -10.00
N LEU A 228 9.81 28.55 -10.75
CA LEU A 228 9.77 28.54 -12.22
C LEU A 228 11.15 28.52 -12.85
N ALA A 229 12.12 29.21 -12.25
CA ALA A 229 13.49 29.25 -12.75
C ALA A 229 14.18 27.88 -12.67
N ILE A 230 13.84 27.07 -11.66
CA ILE A 230 14.41 25.73 -11.46
C ILE A 230 13.67 24.71 -12.31
N GLN A 231 12.33 24.72 -12.29
CA GLN A 231 11.50 23.78 -13.04
C GLN A 231 10.30 24.50 -13.67
N PRO A 232 10.36 24.84 -14.97
CA PRO A 232 9.34 25.62 -15.68
C PRO A 232 7.94 24.99 -15.76
N ILE A 233 7.79 23.73 -15.31
CA ILE A 233 6.57 22.91 -15.44
C ILE A 233 5.85 22.69 -14.08
N VAL A 234 6.42 23.12 -12.95
CA VAL A 234 5.88 22.74 -11.63
C VAL A 234 5.50 23.97 -10.80
N ILE A 235 4.48 24.70 -11.26
CA ILE A 235 3.65 25.51 -10.35
C ILE A 235 2.20 25.38 -10.80
N TRP A 236 1.60 24.24 -10.40
CA TRP A 236 0.18 23.92 -10.36
C TRP A 236 -0.65 23.99 -11.65
N ASP A 237 -1.53 23.00 -11.75
CA ASP A 237 -2.84 23.09 -12.36
C ASP A 237 -3.68 24.19 -11.65
N GLN A 238 -3.31 25.44 -11.89
CA GLN A 238 -4.19 26.60 -11.72
C GLN A 238 -4.32 27.21 -13.12
N PRO A 239 -5.53 27.25 -13.70
CA PRO A 239 -5.73 27.89 -14.98
C PRO A 239 -5.26 29.33 -14.87
N LYS A 240 -4.43 29.73 -15.84
CA LYS A 240 -4.05 31.12 -16.09
C LYS A 240 -5.30 31.97 -16.30
N THR A 241 -5.93 32.43 -15.23
CA THR A 241 -6.94 33.49 -15.23
C THR A 241 -6.79 34.30 -13.95
N THR A 242 -5.78 35.15 -13.97
CA THR A 242 -5.56 36.25 -13.05
C THR A 242 -6.76 37.23 -13.10
N ILE A 243 -7.12 37.82 -11.95
CA ILE A 243 -7.70 39.18 -11.79
C ILE A 243 -9.24 39.40 -11.80
N LEU A 244 -10.11 38.50 -12.21
CA LEU A 244 -11.57 38.74 -12.12
C LEU A 244 -12.28 37.58 -11.41
N HIS A 245 -12.63 37.74 -10.12
CA HIS A 245 -13.70 37.05 -9.34
C HIS A 245 -13.38 36.97 -7.82
N SER A 246 -12.85 38.06 -7.25
CA SER A 246 -12.41 38.11 -5.84
C SER A 246 -13.52 38.02 -4.78
N GLN A 247 -14.81 37.90 -5.14
CA GLN A 247 -15.90 37.81 -4.16
C GLN A 247 -16.67 36.48 -4.15
N ILE A 248 -16.59 35.66 -5.21
CA ILE A 248 -17.33 34.39 -5.30
C ILE A 248 -16.46 33.20 -4.85
N PHE A 249 -15.14 33.31 -4.97
CA PHE A 249 -14.21 32.20 -4.68
C PHE A 249 -13.86 32.05 -3.19
N ILE A 250 -13.98 33.12 -2.40
CA ILE A 250 -13.64 33.12 -0.96
C ILE A 250 -14.63 32.29 -0.16
N THR A 251 -15.89 32.20 -0.60
CA THR A 251 -16.94 31.45 0.11
C THR A 251 -16.82 29.94 -0.05
N PHE A 252 -16.24 29.44 -1.15
CA PHE A 252 -16.11 28.00 -1.41
C PHE A 252 -14.77 27.38 -0.98
N ASN A 253 -13.72 28.19 -0.77
CA ASN A 253 -12.38 27.68 -0.42
C ASN A 253 -12.12 27.50 1.07
N ASN A 254 -13.06 27.85 1.96
CA ASN A 254 -12.95 27.60 3.40
C ASN A 254 -12.88 26.10 3.78
N PHE A 255 -13.06 25.19 2.82
CA PHE A 255 -13.02 23.73 3.04
C PHE A 255 -11.69 23.05 2.75
N ASN A 256 -10.79 23.68 1.98
CA ASN A 256 -9.57 23.00 1.53
C ASN A 256 -8.44 22.93 2.58
N THR A 257 -8.67 23.45 3.79
CA THR A 257 -7.65 23.52 4.85
C THR A 257 -7.61 22.33 5.80
N LEU A 258 -8.44 21.30 5.60
CA LEU A 258 -8.43 20.06 6.41
C LEU A 258 -8.35 18.75 5.60
N ALA A 259 -8.28 18.80 4.26
CA ALA A 259 -8.42 17.62 3.41
C ALA A 259 -7.25 17.37 2.44
N SER A 260 -6.05 17.87 2.74
CA SER A 260 -4.88 17.72 1.85
C SER A 260 -4.02 16.48 2.12
N ASP A 261 -4.64 15.36 2.48
CA ASP A 261 -3.94 14.07 2.62
C ASP A 261 -4.56 13.02 1.70
N ASN A 262 -4.18 13.06 0.43
CA ASN A 262 -4.61 12.10 -0.59
C ASN A 262 -4.02 10.69 -0.38
N GLN A 263 -3.14 10.49 0.62
CA GLN A 263 -2.71 9.15 1.05
C GLN A 263 -3.64 8.54 2.10
N PHE A 264 -4.37 9.35 2.87
CA PHE A 264 -5.38 8.86 3.82
C PHE A 264 -6.69 8.45 3.12
N ARG A 265 -6.98 9.01 1.93
CA ARG A 265 -8.25 8.77 1.21
C ARG A 265 -8.36 7.43 0.49
N VAL A 266 -7.27 6.68 0.31
CA VAL A 266 -7.36 5.40 -0.42
C VAL A 266 -7.42 4.23 0.55
N SER A 267 -6.77 4.30 1.71
CA SER A 267 -6.83 3.24 2.73
C SER A 267 -7.97 3.39 3.75
N PHE A 268 -8.58 4.57 3.88
CA PHE A 268 -9.69 4.79 4.82
C PHE A 268 -11.08 4.44 4.24
N PHE A 269 -11.22 4.42 2.91
CA PHE A 269 -12.51 4.27 2.22
C PHE A 269 -12.83 2.82 1.82
N ASP A 270 -11.84 1.92 1.81
CA ASP A 270 -12.05 0.51 1.47
C ASP A 270 -12.78 -0.28 2.59
N GLU A 271 -12.87 0.27 3.81
CA GLU A 271 -13.44 -0.40 4.99
C GLU A 271 -14.66 0.32 5.62
N MET A 272 -15.28 1.30 4.96
CA MET A 272 -16.42 2.04 5.55
C MET A 272 -17.72 1.21 5.64
N ASN A 273 -18.38 1.27 6.79
CA ASN A 273 -19.74 0.78 7.02
C ASN A 273 -20.77 1.94 6.96
N GLU A 274 -22.08 1.64 7.01
CA GLU A 274 -23.14 2.66 6.89
C GLU A 274 -23.05 3.77 7.95
N ASN A 275 -22.52 3.48 9.14
CA ASN A 275 -22.39 4.44 10.25
C ASN A 275 -21.23 5.43 10.04
N ASP A 276 -20.20 5.06 9.28
CA ASP A 276 -19.07 5.95 8.96
C ASP A 276 -19.47 7.04 7.95
N ILE A 277 -20.51 6.77 7.15
CA ILE A 277 -21.11 7.73 6.22
C ILE A 277 -21.96 8.76 6.97
N GLU A 278 -22.74 8.33 7.97
CA GLU A 278 -23.47 9.25 8.86
C GLU A 278 -22.52 10.17 9.65
N LEU A 279 -21.35 9.66 10.07
CA LEU A 279 -20.34 10.47 10.75
C LEU A 279 -19.74 11.54 9.82
N MET A 280 -19.53 11.21 8.54
CA MET A 280 -19.11 12.14 7.51
C MET A 280 -20.19 13.21 7.23
N GLU A 281 -21.46 12.79 7.18
CA GLU A 281 -22.62 13.67 7.02
C GLU A 281 -22.72 14.67 8.19
N LEU A 282 -22.48 14.22 9.44
CA LEU A 282 -22.48 15.06 10.64
C LEU A 282 -21.31 16.07 10.68
N MET A 283 -20.13 15.71 10.18
CA MET A 283 -18.96 16.61 10.12
C MET A 283 -19.12 17.70 9.05
N MET A 284 -19.87 17.42 7.98
CA MET A 284 -20.16 18.37 6.90
C MET A 284 -21.39 19.25 7.18
N ASP A 285 -22.24 18.86 8.13
CA ASP A 285 -23.45 19.55 8.58
C ASP A 285 -23.19 20.98 9.09
N ILE A 286 -22.03 21.21 9.73
CA ILE A 286 -21.62 22.53 10.28
C ILE A 286 -21.47 23.60 9.18
N SER A 287 -21.26 23.18 7.93
CA SER A 287 -21.02 24.09 6.80
C SER A 287 -22.25 24.35 5.91
N LEU A 288 -23.38 23.67 6.19
CA LEU A 288 -24.65 23.80 5.47
C LEU A 288 -25.36 25.15 5.66
N SER A 289 -24.94 25.95 6.64
CA SER A 289 -25.59 27.24 6.95
C SER A 289 -25.36 28.34 5.90
N SER A 290 -24.47 28.11 4.92
CA SER A 290 -24.04 29.14 3.95
C SER A 290 -24.56 28.96 2.52
N VAL A 291 -25.15 27.81 2.16
CA VAL A 291 -25.65 27.53 0.81
C VAL A 291 -27.16 27.75 0.75
N THR A 292 -27.60 28.70 -0.07
CA THR A 292 -29.03 29.03 -0.25
C THR A 292 -29.75 27.95 -1.06
N ASP A 293 -31.06 27.79 -0.85
CA ASP A 293 -31.86 26.81 -1.61
C ASP A 293 -31.90 27.12 -3.11
N GLU A 294 -31.76 28.40 -3.49
CA GLU A 294 -31.65 28.83 -4.89
C GLU A 294 -30.37 28.30 -5.55
N GLN A 295 -29.23 28.31 -4.83
CA GLN A 295 -27.96 27.75 -5.34
C GLN A 295 -27.99 26.22 -5.43
N LYS A 296 -28.76 25.55 -4.57
CA LYS A 296 -28.95 24.09 -4.61
C LYS A 296 -29.80 23.64 -5.79
N ASP A 297 -30.69 24.50 -6.30
CA ASP A 297 -31.56 24.21 -7.44
C ASP A 297 -31.07 24.85 -8.77
N ASP A 298 -30.00 25.64 -8.75
CA ASP A 298 -29.40 26.17 -9.97
C ASP A 298 -28.60 25.10 -10.73
N ARG A 299 -29.11 24.74 -11.91
CA ARG A 299 -28.55 23.68 -12.74
C ARG A 299 -27.10 23.94 -13.14
N PHE A 300 -26.79 25.19 -13.53
CA PHE A 300 -25.46 25.55 -14.00
C PHE A 300 -24.43 25.43 -12.88
N THR A 301 -24.74 26.00 -11.71
CA THR A 301 -23.90 25.94 -10.51
C THR A 301 -23.62 24.50 -10.09
N ILE A 302 -24.66 23.67 -9.98
CA ILE A 302 -24.50 22.26 -9.59
C ILE A 302 -23.69 21.50 -10.64
N LEU A 303 -23.93 21.70 -11.94
CA LEU A 303 -23.18 21.02 -13.00
C LEU A 303 -21.68 21.38 -12.96
N GLN A 304 -21.34 22.66 -12.74
CA GLN A 304 -19.93 23.07 -12.62
C GLN A 304 -19.29 22.52 -11.34
N ALA A 305 -20.04 22.47 -10.24
CA ALA A 305 -19.56 21.92 -8.98
C ALA A 305 -19.26 20.42 -9.11
N VAL A 306 -20.19 19.61 -9.63
CA VAL A 306 -20.00 18.16 -9.76
C VAL A 306 -18.89 17.80 -10.74
N LYS A 307 -18.65 18.64 -11.77
CA LYS A 307 -17.49 18.50 -12.68
C LYS A 307 -16.16 18.67 -11.99
N LYS A 308 -16.10 19.50 -10.94
CA LYS A 308 -14.91 19.68 -10.11
C LYS A 308 -14.77 18.54 -9.10
N GLU A 309 -15.83 18.27 -8.33
CA GLU A 309 -15.88 17.13 -7.40
C GLU A 309 -17.26 16.50 -7.33
N GLY A 310 -17.36 15.20 -7.62
CA GLY A 310 -18.66 14.53 -7.74
C GLY A 310 -19.51 14.49 -6.46
N HIS A 311 -18.91 14.62 -5.27
CA HIS A 311 -19.63 14.56 -4.00
C HIS A 311 -20.61 15.73 -3.82
N TYR A 312 -20.46 16.84 -4.57
CA TYR A 312 -21.37 17.98 -4.51
C TYR A 312 -22.81 17.66 -4.93
N LEU A 313 -23.06 16.51 -5.57
CA LEU A 313 -24.41 16.05 -5.88
C LEU A 313 -25.30 15.93 -4.63
N MET A 314 -24.72 15.67 -3.45
CA MET A 314 -25.47 15.59 -2.19
C MET A 314 -26.23 16.88 -1.85
N PHE A 315 -25.72 18.04 -2.30
CA PHE A 315 -26.29 19.35 -2.04
C PHE A 315 -27.33 19.79 -3.07
N ALA A 316 -27.42 19.08 -4.21
CA ALA A 316 -28.38 19.42 -5.26
C ALA A 316 -29.82 19.21 -4.78
N SER A 317 -30.75 19.99 -5.33
CA SER A 317 -32.19 19.80 -5.12
C SER A 317 -32.63 18.41 -5.59
N ASP A 318 -33.74 17.89 -5.06
CA ASP A 318 -34.28 16.58 -5.47
C ASP A 318 -34.55 16.51 -6.98
N ARG A 319 -34.93 17.66 -7.58
CA ARG A 319 -35.11 17.82 -9.02
C ARG A 319 -33.80 17.56 -9.77
N LEU A 320 -32.67 18.13 -9.31
CA LEU A 320 -31.36 17.97 -9.94
C LEU A 320 -30.68 16.65 -9.60
N LYS A 321 -30.96 16.04 -8.44
CA LYS A 321 -30.62 14.65 -8.13
C LYS A 321 -31.34 13.64 -9.03
N ASN A 322 -32.39 14.08 -9.72
CA ASN A 322 -33.10 13.33 -10.75
C ASN A 322 -32.72 13.79 -12.19
N ASP A 323 -31.74 14.68 -12.37
CA ASP A 323 -31.19 15.03 -13.68
C ASP A 323 -30.07 14.05 -14.04
N LYS A 324 -30.33 13.19 -15.04
CA LYS A 324 -29.42 12.14 -15.47
C LYS A 324 -28.04 12.67 -15.89
N GLU A 325 -27.97 13.84 -16.53
CA GLU A 325 -26.69 14.40 -16.99
C GLU A 325 -25.81 14.82 -15.81
N ILE A 326 -26.40 15.52 -14.84
CA ILE A 326 -25.70 15.95 -13.63
C ILE A 326 -25.23 14.76 -12.81
N VAL A 327 -26.12 13.78 -12.61
CA VAL A 327 -25.80 12.56 -11.85
C VAL A 327 -24.69 11.77 -12.53
N LEU A 328 -24.76 11.61 -13.86
CA LEU A 328 -23.73 10.89 -14.61
C LEU A 328 -22.38 11.61 -14.52
N GLU A 329 -22.36 12.93 -14.62
CA GLU A 329 -21.14 13.73 -14.50
C GLU A 329 -20.54 13.65 -13.09
N ALA A 330 -21.40 13.68 -12.06
CA ALA A 330 -20.99 13.48 -10.67
C ALA A 330 -20.37 12.09 -10.46
N VAL A 331 -21.01 11.04 -10.98
CA VAL A 331 -20.54 9.64 -10.87
C VAL A 331 -19.21 9.41 -11.60
N LYS A 332 -19.01 10.04 -12.77
CA LYS A 332 -17.74 9.99 -13.50
C LYS A 332 -16.57 10.54 -12.68
N GLN A 333 -16.81 11.60 -11.90
CA GLN A 333 -15.82 12.22 -11.03
C GLN A 333 -15.64 11.45 -9.72
N ASN A 334 -16.73 11.07 -9.07
CA ASN A 334 -16.72 10.29 -7.84
C ASN A 334 -17.86 9.24 -7.85
N PRO A 335 -17.56 7.93 -7.94
CA PRO A 335 -18.58 6.88 -7.99
C PRO A 335 -19.55 6.88 -6.80
N TRP A 336 -19.09 7.34 -5.62
CA TRP A 336 -19.92 7.45 -4.42
C TRP A 336 -21.07 8.44 -4.54
N ALA A 337 -20.99 9.39 -5.49
CA ALA A 337 -22.08 10.31 -5.78
C ALA A 337 -23.37 9.58 -6.16
N PHE A 338 -23.27 8.34 -6.66
CA PHE A 338 -24.39 7.45 -6.96
C PHE A 338 -25.42 7.34 -5.81
N LYS A 339 -24.98 7.33 -4.53
CA LYS A 339 -25.90 7.24 -3.37
C LYS A 339 -26.90 8.41 -3.32
N TYR A 340 -26.54 9.57 -3.86
CA TYR A 340 -27.37 10.78 -3.83
C TYR A 340 -28.29 10.93 -5.04
N ALA A 341 -28.13 10.10 -6.06
CA ALA A 341 -29.03 10.07 -7.19
C ALA A 341 -30.45 9.66 -6.74
N SER A 342 -31.46 10.10 -7.48
CA SER A 342 -32.84 9.67 -7.24
C SER A 342 -32.97 8.14 -7.33
N VAL A 343 -33.95 7.56 -6.64
CA VAL A 343 -34.22 6.11 -6.67
C VAL A 343 -34.40 5.58 -8.10
N ALA A 344 -34.98 6.41 -8.99
CA ALA A 344 -35.13 6.07 -10.41
C ALA A 344 -33.78 5.98 -11.12
N LEU A 345 -32.87 6.93 -10.89
CA LEU A 345 -31.54 6.96 -11.50
C LEU A 345 -30.57 5.95 -10.87
N GLN A 346 -30.77 5.56 -9.61
CA GLN A 346 -30.04 4.43 -9.00
C GLN A 346 -30.38 3.08 -9.65
N GLN A 347 -31.42 3.01 -10.47
CA GLN A 347 -31.78 1.83 -11.26
C GLN A 347 -31.43 1.99 -12.75
N ASP A 348 -30.85 3.13 -13.15
CA ASP A 348 -30.43 3.37 -14.52
C ASP A 348 -29.12 2.63 -14.82
N ASN A 349 -29.17 1.73 -15.80
CA ASN A 349 -28.05 0.87 -16.15
C ASN A 349 -26.81 1.65 -16.59
N GLU A 350 -26.96 2.82 -17.23
CA GLU A 350 -25.82 3.62 -17.71
C GLU A 350 -25.03 4.20 -16.53
N ILE A 351 -25.75 4.74 -15.54
CA ILE A 351 -25.14 5.31 -14.33
C ILE A 351 -24.50 4.20 -13.48
N ILE A 352 -25.19 3.06 -13.32
CA ILE A 352 -24.66 1.90 -12.61
C ILE A 352 -23.37 1.40 -13.27
N LEU A 353 -23.39 1.23 -14.60
CA LEU A 353 -22.21 0.77 -15.34
C LEU A 353 -21.02 1.73 -15.16
N GLU A 354 -21.26 3.03 -15.21
CA GLU A 354 -20.20 4.03 -15.02
C GLU A 354 -19.61 3.98 -13.60
N ALA A 355 -20.47 3.86 -12.58
CA ALA A 355 -20.03 3.71 -11.19
C ALA A 355 -19.20 2.43 -10.98
N LEU A 356 -19.68 1.28 -11.50
CA LEU A 356 -19.00 -0.01 -11.35
C LEU A 356 -17.65 -0.08 -12.08
N LYS A 357 -17.54 0.56 -13.25
CA LYS A 357 -16.27 0.64 -14.00
C LYS A 357 -15.18 1.38 -13.23
N LYS A 358 -15.56 2.40 -12.45
CA LYS A 358 -14.61 3.17 -11.63
C LYS A 358 -14.30 2.45 -10.31
N ASN A 359 -15.32 1.90 -9.65
CA ASN A 359 -15.17 1.17 -8.39
C ASN A 359 -16.13 -0.03 -8.32
N GLY A 360 -15.59 -1.24 -8.46
CA GLY A 360 -16.38 -2.48 -8.41
C GLY A 360 -17.14 -2.68 -7.09
N SER A 361 -16.61 -2.16 -5.98
CA SER A 361 -17.24 -2.27 -4.65
C SER A 361 -18.59 -1.54 -4.56
N MET A 362 -18.89 -0.64 -5.50
CA MET A 362 -20.19 0.05 -5.58
C MET A 362 -21.38 -0.91 -5.75
N VAL A 363 -21.12 -2.14 -6.21
CA VAL A 363 -22.15 -3.19 -6.32
C VAL A 363 -22.85 -3.48 -4.98
N LYS A 364 -22.20 -3.22 -3.83
CA LYS A 364 -22.78 -3.32 -2.48
C LYS A 364 -24.03 -2.46 -2.32
N PHE A 365 -24.03 -1.25 -2.89
CA PHE A 365 -25.10 -0.27 -2.77
C PHE A 365 -26.18 -0.42 -3.85
N CYS A 366 -25.97 -1.33 -4.81
CA CYS A 366 -26.92 -1.56 -5.87
C CYS A 366 -28.09 -2.46 -5.40
N SER A 367 -29.24 -2.30 -6.05
CA SER A 367 -30.42 -3.12 -5.78
C SER A 367 -30.14 -4.62 -5.97
N PHE A 368 -30.95 -5.47 -5.33
CA PHE A 368 -30.83 -6.92 -5.49
C PHE A 368 -30.92 -7.35 -6.97
N LYS A 369 -31.70 -6.64 -7.78
CA LYS A 369 -31.80 -6.88 -9.24
C LYS A 369 -30.44 -6.78 -9.91
N VAL A 370 -29.65 -5.75 -9.58
CA VAL A 370 -28.28 -5.55 -10.11
C VAL A 370 -27.32 -6.60 -9.57
N ARG A 371 -27.40 -6.92 -8.27
CA ARG A 371 -26.55 -7.95 -7.63
C ARG A 371 -26.82 -9.38 -8.12
N ASN A 372 -27.93 -9.58 -8.83
CA ASN A 372 -28.29 -10.83 -9.50
C ASN A 372 -28.14 -10.75 -11.04
N ASP A 373 -27.74 -9.60 -11.57
CA ASP A 373 -27.47 -9.39 -12.98
C ASP A 373 -26.03 -9.83 -13.31
N LYS A 374 -25.92 -10.82 -14.18
CA LYS A 374 -24.63 -11.42 -14.54
C LYS A 374 -23.70 -10.43 -15.24
N GLU A 375 -24.22 -9.55 -16.08
CA GLU A 375 -23.41 -8.61 -16.87
C GLU A 375 -22.87 -7.49 -15.98
N LEU A 376 -23.72 -6.92 -15.12
CA LEU A 376 -23.32 -5.86 -14.19
C LEU A 376 -22.34 -6.38 -13.13
N VAL A 377 -22.59 -7.56 -12.57
CA VAL A 377 -21.66 -8.18 -11.61
C VAL A 377 -20.32 -8.52 -12.28
N MET A 378 -20.31 -8.94 -13.55
CA MET A 378 -19.07 -9.17 -14.29
C MET A 378 -18.24 -7.89 -14.41
N VAL A 379 -18.87 -6.73 -14.68
CA VAL A 379 -18.16 -5.43 -14.70
C VAL A 379 -17.55 -5.11 -13.34
N ALA A 380 -18.31 -5.30 -12.25
CA ALA A 380 -17.82 -5.06 -10.90
C ALA A 380 -16.63 -5.96 -10.53
N VAL A 381 -16.73 -7.24 -10.85
CA VAL A 381 -15.71 -8.26 -10.56
C VAL A 381 -14.43 -8.02 -11.36
N LYS A 382 -14.54 -7.62 -12.63
CA LYS A 382 -13.38 -7.24 -13.46
C LYS A 382 -12.61 -6.06 -12.88
N GLN A 383 -13.30 -5.13 -12.22
CA GLN A 383 -12.68 -3.98 -11.59
C GLN A 383 -12.13 -4.29 -10.19
N ASN A 384 -12.83 -5.13 -9.40
CA ASN A 384 -12.37 -5.58 -8.09
C ASN A 384 -12.95 -6.98 -7.80
N GLY A 385 -12.09 -8.01 -7.76
CA GLY A 385 -12.51 -9.39 -7.55
C GLY A 385 -13.24 -9.64 -6.22
N SER A 386 -12.94 -8.86 -5.17
CA SER A 386 -13.65 -8.93 -3.88
C SER A 386 -15.13 -8.53 -3.96
N SER A 387 -15.54 -7.86 -5.04
CA SER A 387 -16.95 -7.51 -5.30
C SER A 387 -17.86 -8.73 -5.39
N LEU A 388 -17.30 -9.92 -5.64
CA LEU A 388 -18.02 -11.20 -5.63
C LEU A 388 -18.79 -11.44 -4.31
N LYS A 389 -18.28 -10.93 -3.18
CA LYS A 389 -18.95 -10.98 -1.86
C LYS A 389 -20.40 -10.50 -1.91
N TYR A 390 -20.68 -9.49 -2.72
CA TYR A 390 -21.99 -8.83 -2.80
C TYR A 390 -22.90 -9.43 -3.88
N ALA A 391 -22.39 -10.31 -4.74
CA ALA A 391 -23.21 -10.98 -5.74
C ALA A 391 -24.22 -11.93 -5.07
N SER A 392 -25.31 -12.24 -5.78
CA SER A 392 -26.26 -13.27 -5.36
C SER A 392 -25.59 -14.65 -5.28
N ASP A 393 -26.11 -15.55 -4.43
CA ASP A 393 -25.56 -16.90 -4.27
C ASP A 393 -25.52 -17.69 -5.58
N ARG A 394 -26.48 -17.45 -6.48
CA ARG A 394 -26.49 -17.98 -7.84
C ARG A 394 -25.24 -17.60 -8.64
N LEU A 395 -24.77 -16.37 -8.50
CA LEU A 395 -23.61 -15.86 -9.24
C LEU A 395 -22.29 -16.22 -8.54
N LYS A 396 -22.30 -16.46 -7.22
CA LYS A 396 -21.15 -16.96 -6.46
C LYS A 396 -20.74 -18.39 -6.79
N VAL A 397 -21.60 -19.13 -7.50
CA VAL A 397 -21.29 -20.44 -8.09
C VAL A 397 -21.14 -20.39 -9.62
N ASP A 398 -21.23 -19.21 -10.24
CA ASP A 398 -21.06 -19.09 -11.68
C ASP A 398 -19.57 -19.16 -12.03
N LYS A 399 -19.16 -20.28 -12.65
CA LYS A 399 -17.78 -20.56 -13.06
C LYS A 399 -17.07 -19.38 -13.72
N LYS A 400 -17.75 -18.66 -14.62
CA LYS A 400 -17.14 -17.56 -15.38
C LYS A 400 -16.89 -16.35 -14.48
N ILE A 401 -17.84 -16.01 -13.61
CA ILE A 401 -17.67 -14.89 -12.67
C ILE A 401 -16.60 -15.22 -11.64
N VAL A 402 -16.63 -16.44 -11.09
CA VAL A 402 -15.65 -16.88 -10.10
C VAL A 402 -14.23 -16.87 -10.68
N LEU A 403 -14.02 -17.44 -11.87
CA LEU A 403 -12.70 -17.38 -12.54
C LEU A 403 -12.23 -15.94 -12.76
N GLU A 404 -13.11 -15.06 -13.22
CA GLU A 404 -12.75 -13.65 -13.43
C GLU A 404 -12.39 -12.95 -12.11
N ALA A 405 -13.11 -13.23 -11.03
CA ALA A 405 -12.81 -12.67 -9.70
C ALA A 405 -11.44 -13.12 -9.19
N LEU A 406 -11.11 -14.39 -9.41
CA LEU A 406 -9.86 -14.99 -8.98
C LEU A 406 -8.65 -14.48 -9.77
N LYS A 407 -8.84 -14.10 -11.04
CA LYS A 407 -7.80 -13.39 -11.80
C LYS A 407 -7.42 -12.05 -11.18
N GLN A 408 -8.33 -11.41 -10.44
CA GLN A 408 -8.09 -10.12 -9.78
C GLN A 408 -7.52 -10.29 -8.36
N THR A 409 -8.03 -11.25 -7.58
CA THR A 409 -7.56 -11.49 -6.20
C THR A 409 -7.90 -12.88 -5.68
N ASP A 410 -6.96 -13.50 -4.97
CA ASP A 410 -7.16 -14.79 -4.28
C ASP A 410 -8.22 -14.72 -3.17
N LYS A 411 -8.45 -13.53 -2.58
CA LYS A 411 -9.48 -13.32 -1.54
C LYS A 411 -10.90 -13.59 -2.06
N ALA A 412 -11.12 -13.53 -3.38
CA ALA A 412 -12.42 -13.84 -3.96
C ALA A 412 -12.88 -15.28 -3.65
N LEU A 413 -11.96 -16.18 -3.28
CA LEU A 413 -12.28 -17.53 -2.86
C LEU A 413 -13.13 -17.60 -1.60
N GLU A 414 -12.90 -16.71 -0.64
CA GLU A 414 -13.67 -16.66 0.61
C GLU A 414 -15.15 -16.37 0.35
N PHE A 415 -15.45 -15.76 -0.80
CA PHE A 415 -16.79 -15.32 -1.19
C PHE A 415 -17.46 -16.25 -2.21
N ALA A 416 -16.67 -17.02 -2.95
CA ALA A 416 -17.18 -18.02 -3.86
C ALA A 416 -17.69 -19.22 -3.05
N ASN A 417 -18.88 -19.74 -3.39
CA ASN A 417 -19.37 -20.97 -2.76
C ASN A 417 -18.74 -22.19 -3.47
N ILE A 418 -17.44 -22.35 -3.24
CA ILE A 418 -16.55 -23.25 -3.97
C ILE A 418 -16.86 -24.72 -3.66
N GLN A 419 -17.43 -25.02 -2.47
CA GLN A 419 -17.72 -26.40 -2.08
C GLN A 419 -18.67 -27.09 -3.06
N ASP A 420 -19.62 -26.36 -3.64
CA ASP A 420 -20.54 -26.89 -4.65
C ASP A 420 -19.88 -26.99 -6.04
N LEU A 421 -19.01 -26.04 -6.38
CA LEU A 421 -18.24 -26.01 -7.64
C LEU A 421 -17.18 -27.13 -7.72
N LEU A 422 -16.53 -27.47 -6.61
CA LEU A 422 -15.44 -28.45 -6.57
C LEU A 422 -15.91 -29.87 -6.31
N LYS A 423 -17.15 -30.08 -5.87
CA LYS A 423 -17.59 -31.41 -5.42
C LYS A 423 -17.54 -32.48 -6.50
N ASN A 424 -17.60 -32.15 -7.80
CA ASN A 424 -17.55 -33.14 -8.89
C ASN A 424 -17.00 -32.63 -10.24
N ASP A 425 -16.36 -31.46 -10.30
CA ASP A 425 -15.96 -30.85 -11.58
C ASP A 425 -14.43 -30.80 -11.78
N PHE A 426 -13.89 -31.88 -12.35
CA PHE A 426 -12.46 -32.01 -12.60
C PHE A 426 -11.94 -31.02 -13.67
N GLU A 427 -12.77 -30.69 -14.66
CA GLU A 427 -12.38 -29.80 -15.76
C GLU A 427 -12.25 -28.35 -15.27
N PHE A 428 -13.24 -27.88 -14.50
CA PHE A 428 -13.20 -26.56 -13.88
C PHE A 428 -12.04 -26.43 -12.89
N LYS A 429 -11.72 -27.51 -12.17
CA LYS A 429 -10.53 -27.57 -11.31
C LYS A 429 -9.25 -27.29 -12.09
N MET A 430 -9.08 -27.97 -13.23
CA MET A 430 -7.91 -27.78 -14.10
C MET A 430 -7.86 -26.38 -14.72
N GLU A 431 -9.01 -25.81 -15.09
CA GLU A 431 -9.13 -24.45 -15.61
C GLU A 431 -8.69 -23.41 -14.57
N LEU A 432 -9.14 -23.56 -13.32
CA LEU A 432 -8.78 -22.68 -12.21
C LEU A 432 -7.27 -22.66 -11.92
N VAL A 433 -6.63 -23.84 -11.95
CA VAL A 433 -5.16 -23.95 -11.81
C VAL A 433 -4.42 -23.31 -13.00
N ARG A 434 -4.92 -23.45 -14.22
CA ARG A 434 -4.30 -22.89 -15.42
C ARG A 434 -4.37 -21.37 -15.45
N GLU A 435 -5.52 -20.81 -15.11
CA GLU A 435 -5.81 -19.38 -15.27
C GLU A 435 -5.33 -18.52 -14.09
N VAL A 436 -5.32 -19.07 -12.86
CA VAL A 436 -5.06 -18.31 -11.62
C VAL A 436 -3.75 -18.74 -10.93
N GLY A 437 -3.23 -19.93 -11.23
CA GLY A 437 -2.03 -20.47 -10.58
C GLY A 437 -2.31 -21.15 -9.23
N TYR A 438 -1.24 -21.45 -8.49
CA TYR A 438 -1.29 -22.23 -7.24
C TYR A 438 -1.33 -21.29 -6.01
N SER A 439 -2.47 -21.25 -5.29
CA SER A 439 -2.60 -20.62 -3.97
C SER A 439 -2.63 -21.66 -2.84
N GLU A 440 -2.09 -21.30 -1.67
CA GLU A 440 -2.04 -22.15 -0.47
C GLU A 440 -3.43 -22.57 0.03
N VAL A 441 -4.48 -21.83 -0.35
CA VAL A 441 -5.89 -22.16 -0.04
C VAL A 441 -6.35 -23.46 -0.72
N TYR A 442 -5.65 -23.92 -1.77
CA TYR A 442 -5.98 -25.13 -2.54
C TYR A 442 -5.10 -26.35 -2.19
N SER A 443 -4.29 -26.28 -1.13
CA SER A 443 -3.18 -27.22 -0.88
C SER A 443 -3.60 -28.68 -0.79
N ASP A 444 -4.80 -28.96 -0.27
CA ASP A 444 -5.12 -30.32 0.18
C ASP A 444 -5.71 -31.20 -0.95
N ASP A 445 -6.47 -30.63 -1.89
CA ASP A 445 -7.11 -31.39 -2.97
C ASP A 445 -6.34 -31.34 -4.31
N PHE A 446 -5.59 -30.25 -4.59
CA PHE A 446 -4.96 -30.06 -5.89
C PHE A 446 -3.53 -30.58 -6.00
N PHE A 447 -2.81 -30.69 -4.88
CA PHE A 447 -1.45 -31.25 -4.86
C PHE A 447 -1.43 -32.72 -5.32
N LEU A 448 -2.47 -33.49 -4.96
CA LEU A 448 -2.67 -34.87 -5.39
C LEU A 448 -2.88 -35.01 -6.92
N ILE A 449 -3.56 -34.04 -7.55
CA ILE A 449 -3.88 -34.07 -8.99
C ILE A 449 -2.60 -33.88 -9.83
N ARG A 450 -1.69 -32.99 -9.41
CA ARG A 450 -0.42 -32.75 -10.11
C ARG A 450 0.59 -33.89 -9.94
N MET A 451 0.64 -34.51 -8.76
CA MET A 451 1.54 -35.65 -8.50
C MET A 451 1.15 -36.90 -9.29
N ASN A 452 -0.15 -37.16 -9.45
CA ASN A 452 -0.61 -38.23 -10.35
C ASN A 452 -0.28 -37.94 -11.82
N TYR A 453 -0.37 -36.67 -12.27
CA TYR A 453 -0.06 -36.31 -13.66
C TYR A 453 1.43 -36.39 -14.01
N LEU A 454 2.32 -35.97 -13.09
CA LEU A 454 3.77 -36.08 -13.27
C LEU A 454 4.27 -37.52 -13.13
N GLY A 455 3.68 -38.31 -12.22
CA GLY A 455 3.97 -39.75 -12.10
C GLY A 455 3.59 -40.54 -13.35
N VAL A 456 2.44 -40.24 -13.97
CA VAL A 456 1.99 -40.90 -15.21
C VAL A 456 2.86 -40.54 -16.43
N TYR A 457 3.43 -39.33 -16.48
CA TYR A 457 4.35 -38.94 -17.56
C TYR A 457 5.77 -39.48 -17.34
N ALA A 458 6.26 -39.55 -16.09
CA ALA A 458 7.55 -40.17 -15.78
C ALA A 458 7.55 -41.67 -16.17
N ASP A 459 6.44 -42.37 -15.93
CA ASP A 459 6.29 -43.79 -16.28
C ASP A 459 6.14 -44.04 -17.79
N ARG A 460 5.76 -43.02 -18.56
CA ARG A 460 5.75 -43.05 -20.04
C ARG A 460 7.11 -42.72 -20.65
N ILE A 461 7.88 -41.85 -20.02
CA ILE A 461 9.23 -41.48 -20.47
C ILE A 461 10.25 -42.58 -20.10
N SER A 462 10.03 -43.36 -19.04
CA SER A 462 10.88 -44.52 -18.72
C SER A 462 10.61 -45.76 -19.58
N LYS A 463 9.51 -45.77 -20.34
CA LYS A 463 9.09 -46.86 -21.24
C LYS A 463 9.28 -46.54 -22.73
N LEU A 464 9.81 -45.35 -23.05
CA LEU A 464 10.30 -44.94 -24.38
C LEU A 464 11.83 -44.87 -24.32
#